data_AF-A0A0W0SDB2-F1
#
_entry.id   AF-A0A0W0SDB2-F1
#
_cell.length_a   1.000
_cell.length_b   1.000
_cell.length_c   1.000
_cell.angle_alpha   90.00
_cell.angle_beta   90.00
_cell.angle_gamma   90.00
#
_symmetry.space_group_name_H-M   'P 1'
#
loop_
_entity.id
_entity.type
_entity.pdbx_description
1 polymer ?
#
loop_
_entity_poly.entity_id
_entity_poly.type
_entity_poly.pdbx_seq_one_letter_code
_entity_poly.pdbx_strand_id
1 'polypeptide(L)'
;MRKEIFFSILLALQFIVGCVPRSLEPNAKKVVIIYNQSTMAKSCEFLGKIFNSDVHGKKLHFTLGLEKNLKTDDLNFLKNEGAKLGANLVVFEEHHTSIERYHPQPGHITDISIHAIYAKAYRCPPNLIKSMEQLNEYHHAYKNPVITKNN
;
A
#
# COMPACT_ATOMS: atom_id res chain seq x y z
N MET A 1 -1.39 -36.51 29.51
CA MET A 1 -2.19 -36.42 28.25
C MET A 1 -2.95 -35.10 28.02
N ARG A 2 -3.11 -34.18 29.00
CA ARG A 2 -3.79 -32.87 28.80
C ARG A 2 -2.88 -31.69 28.40
N LYS A 3 -1.57 -31.77 28.65
CA LYS A 3 -0.60 -30.67 28.39
C LYS A 3 -0.12 -30.62 26.93
N GLU A 4 -0.01 -31.79 26.30
CA GLU A 4 0.38 -31.95 24.88
C GLU A 4 -0.65 -31.31 23.92
N ILE A 5 -1.95 -31.48 24.21
CA ILE A 5 -3.04 -30.93 23.40
C ILE A 5 -3.08 -29.39 23.48
N PHE A 6 -2.72 -28.82 24.64
CA PHE A 6 -2.67 -27.36 24.83
C PHE A 6 -1.54 -26.70 24.03
N PHE A 7 -0.38 -27.38 23.90
CA PHE A 7 0.75 -26.88 23.12
C PHE A 7 0.46 -26.90 21.60
N SER A 8 -0.26 -27.92 21.12
CA SER A 8 -0.63 -28.01 19.71
C SER A 8 -1.63 -26.92 19.27
N ILE A 9 -2.52 -26.46 20.16
CA ILE A 9 -3.46 -25.36 19.88
C ILE A 9 -2.71 -24.01 19.81
N LEU A 10 -1.72 -23.80 20.68
CA LEU A 10 -0.95 -22.55 20.71
C LEU A 10 -0.06 -22.37 19.47
N LEU A 11 0.46 -23.47 18.91
CA LEU A 11 1.30 -23.46 17.70
C LEU A 11 0.48 -23.24 16.41
N ALA A 12 -0.77 -23.72 16.38
CA ALA A 12 -1.68 -23.51 15.26
C ALA A 12 -2.17 -22.05 15.13
N LEU A 13 -2.14 -21.26 16.21
CA LEU A 13 -2.51 -19.84 16.17
C LEU A 13 -1.48 -18.93 15.46
N GLN A 14 -0.26 -19.40 15.18
CA GLN A 14 0.79 -18.58 14.57
C GLN A 14 0.70 -18.46 13.04
N PHE A 15 -0.18 -19.22 12.38
CA PHE A 15 -0.29 -19.22 10.91
C PHE A 15 -1.46 -18.40 10.36
N ILE A 16 -2.16 -17.64 11.21
CA ILE A 16 -3.17 -16.67 10.76
C ILE A 16 -2.53 -15.28 10.79
N VAL A 17 -1.47 -15.07 10.00
CA VAL A 17 -1.07 -13.73 9.56
C VAL A 17 -2.11 -13.27 8.55
N GLY A 18 -3.29 -12.92 9.07
CA GLY A 18 -4.20 -12.05 8.33
C GLY A 18 -3.47 -10.75 8.02
N CYS A 19 -3.67 -10.22 6.81
CA CYS A 19 -3.09 -8.96 6.34
C CYS A 19 -3.51 -7.80 7.25
N VAL A 20 -2.80 -7.61 8.36
CA VAL A 20 -2.90 -6.42 9.21
C VAL A 20 -2.03 -5.35 8.56
N PRO A 21 -2.56 -4.12 8.35
CA PRO A 21 -1.75 -3.04 7.83
C PRO A 21 -0.56 -2.76 8.75
N ARG A 22 0.57 -2.39 8.14
CA ARG A 22 1.76 -1.88 8.84
C ARG A 22 1.35 -0.72 9.75
N SER A 23 1.95 -0.65 10.93
CA SER A 23 1.67 0.41 11.89
C SER A 23 2.18 1.76 11.39
N LEU A 24 1.44 2.83 11.68
CA LEU A 24 1.88 4.21 11.41
C LEU A 24 2.82 4.67 12.53
N GLU A 25 4.05 5.02 12.17
CA GLU A 25 5.02 5.54 13.14
C GLU A 25 4.59 6.92 13.67
N PRO A 26 4.84 7.25 14.96
CA PRO A 26 4.40 8.52 15.54
C PRO A 26 4.92 9.77 14.82
N ASN A 27 6.18 9.76 14.38
CA ASN A 27 6.83 10.82 13.61
C ASN A 27 6.24 10.97 12.19
N ALA A 28 5.59 9.94 11.66
CA ALA A 28 5.01 9.90 10.32
C ALA A 28 3.58 10.48 10.26
N LYS A 29 2.92 10.68 11.40
CA LYS A 29 1.56 11.26 11.47
C LYS A 29 1.43 12.62 10.80
N LYS A 30 2.50 13.42 10.80
CA LYS A 30 2.57 14.77 10.20
C LYS A 30 2.85 14.78 8.69
N VAL A 31 3.11 13.62 8.09
CA VAL A 31 3.34 13.52 6.64
C VAL A 31 1.98 13.57 5.94
N VAL A 32 1.80 14.58 5.09
CA VAL A 32 0.61 14.74 4.25
C VAL A 32 0.80 13.96 2.97
N ILE A 33 -0.26 13.26 2.52
CA ILE A 33 -0.28 12.58 1.22
C ILE A 33 -1.24 13.32 0.30
N ILE A 34 -0.75 13.72 -0.88
CA ILE A 34 -1.59 14.25 -1.98
C ILE A 34 -1.53 13.33 -3.19
N TYR A 35 -2.57 13.33 -4.01
CA TYR A 35 -2.71 12.39 -5.13
C TYR A 35 -2.55 13.07 -6.48
N ASN A 36 -1.63 12.58 -7.32
CA ASN A 36 -1.42 13.00 -8.71
C ASN A 36 -1.33 14.53 -8.94
N GLN A 37 -0.86 15.25 -7.92
CA GLN A 37 -0.75 16.72 -7.89
C GLN A 37 0.72 17.14 -7.81
N SER A 38 1.61 16.50 -8.58
CA SER A 38 3.05 16.80 -8.58
C SER A 38 3.37 18.26 -8.95
N THR A 39 2.46 18.94 -9.64
CA THR A 39 2.54 20.38 -9.95
C THR A 39 2.50 21.26 -8.71
N MET A 40 1.78 20.85 -7.67
CA MET A 40 1.68 21.60 -6.42
C MET A 40 2.99 21.53 -5.64
N ALA A 41 3.72 20.41 -5.75
CA ALA A 41 5.00 20.20 -5.07
C ALA A 41 6.20 20.89 -5.73
N LYS A 42 6.02 21.67 -6.82
CA LYS A 42 7.13 22.34 -7.54
C LYS A 42 7.95 23.29 -6.68
N SER A 43 7.33 23.91 -5.68
CA SER A 43 7.99 24.83 -4.75
C SER A 43 8.56 24.13 -3.51
N CYS A 44 8.55 22.80 -3.49
CA CYS A 44 9.09 21.99 -2.40
C CYS A 44 10.43 21.37 -2.79
N GLU A 45 11.26 21.11 -1.78
CA GLU A 45 12.50 20.35 -1.94
C GLU A 45 12.17 18.88 -2.22
N PHE A 46 12.69 18.32 -3.31
CA PHE A 46 12.54 16.90 -3.60
C PHE A 46 13.55 16.08 -2.78
N LEU A 47 13.06 15.06 -2.07
CA LEU A 47 13.87 14.25 -1.13
C LEU A 47 14.11 12.82 -1.61
N GLY A 48 13.25 12.28 -2.48
CA GLY A 48 13.42 10.94 -3.00
C GLY A 48 12.16 10.32 -3.58
N LYS A 49 12.33 9.15 -4.20
CA LYS A 49 11.24 8.31 -4.69
C LYS A 49 10.93 7.24 -3.64
N ILE A 50 9.66 6.92 -3.47
CA ILE A 50 9.16 5.83 -2.64
C ILE A 50 8.49 4.83 -3.57
N PHE A 51 8.83 3.55 -3.42
CA PHE A 51 8.28 2.46 -4.20
C PHE A 51 7.99 1.27 -3.29
N ASN A 52 6.83 0.64 -3.48
CA ASN A 52 6.50 -0.64 -2.88
C ASN A 52 5.85 -1.52 -3.93
N SER A 53 6.30 -2.77 -4.00
CA SER A 53 5.68 -3.82 -4.81
C SER A 53 5.41 -5.00 -3.91
N ASP A 54 4.18 -5.47 -3.91
CA ASP A 54 3.74 -6.64 -3.18
C ASP A 54 3.10 -7.65 -4.14
N VAL A 55 3.36 -8.93 -3.90
CA VAL A 55 2.81 -10.04 -4.67
C VAL A 55 1.90 -10.83 -3.75
N HIS A 56 0.60 -10.63 -3.89
CA HIS A 56 -0.39 -11.39 -3.15
C HIS A 56 -0.64 -12.73 -3.87
N GLY A 57 -0.05 -13.79 -3.32
CA GLY A 57 -0.04 -15.13 -3.91
C GLY A 57 -1.38 -15.88 -3.85
N LYS A 58 -1.59 -16.70 -4.88
CA LYS A 58 -2.55 -17.81 -5.03
C LYS A 58 -3.88 -17.61 -4.28
N LYS A 59 -4.83 -16.94 -4.93
CA LYS A 59 -6.27 -17.00 -4.60
C LYS A 59 -6.72 -16.17 -3.39
N LEU A 60 -6.22 -14.95 -3.23
CA LEU A 60 -7.04 -13.90 -2.60
C LEU A 60 -7.78 -13.14 -3.68
N HIS A 61 -9.03 -13.55 -3.93
CA HIS A 61 -10.03 -12.57 -4.30
C HIS A 61 -9.93 -11.46 -3.27
N PHE A 62 -9.67 -10.22 -3.71
CA PHE A 62 -9.81 -9.04 -2.88
C PHE A 62 -11.26 -9.01 -2.40
N THR A 63 -11.52 -9.67 -1.29
CA THR A 63 -12.79 -9.55 -0.59
C THR A 63 -12.82 -8.12 -0.04
N LEU A 64 -14.00 -7.50 -0.02
CA LEU A 64 -14.23 -6.08 0.30
C LEU A 64 -13.62 -5.57 1.63
N GLY A 65 -13.04 -6.44 2.46
CA GLY A 65 -12.25 -6.09 3.66
C GLY A 65 -10.74 -6.04 3.45
N LEU A 66 -10.18 -6.81 2.51
CA LEU A 66 -8.75 -6.83 2.22
C LEU A 66 -8.29 -5.52 1.56
N GLU A 67 -9.11 -4.95 0.67
CA GLU A 67 -8.82 -3.66 0.01
C GLU A 67 -8.68 -2.50 1.00
N LYS A 68 -9.51 -2.48 2.05
CA LYS A 68 -9.42 -1.45 3.10
C LYS A 68 -8.12 -1.58 3.88
N ASN A 69 -7.71 -2.81 4.21
CA ASN A 69 -6.46 -3.05 4.90
C ASN A 69 -5.25 -2.70 4.02
N LEU A 70 -5.30 -3.01 2.72
CA LEU A 70 -4.22 -2.67 1.79
C LEU A 70 -4.09 -1.17 1.57
N LYS A 71 -5.19 -0.45 1.42
CA LYS A 71 -5.15 1.02 1.34
C LYS A 71 -4.58 1.63 2.63
N THR A 72 -5.00 1.15 3.80
CA THR A 72 -4.42 1.63 5.07
C THR A 72 -2.94 1.28 5.18
N ASP A 73 -2.55 0.08 4.74
CA ASP A 73 -1.16 -0.37 4.72
C ASP A 73 -0.29 0.52 3.82
N ASP A 74 -0.73 0.77 2.58
CA ASP A 74 -0.05 1.63 1.62
C ASP A 74 0.13 3.05 2.16
N LEU A 75 -0.92 3.63 2.75
CA LEU A 75 -0.84 4.97 3.33
C LEU A 75 0.13 5.03 4.51
N ASN A 76 0.11 4.02 5.39
CA ASN A 76 1.02 3.96 6.52
C ASN A 76 2.46 3.78 6.03
N PHE A 77 2.68 2.92 5.04
CA PHE A 77 3.98 2.76 4.41
C PHE A 77 4.50 4.08 3.81
N LEU A 78 3.70 4.74 2.97
CA LEU A 78 4.08 5.99 2.32
C LEU A 78 4.42 7.07 3.35
N LYS A 79 3.64 7.18 4.43
CA LYS A 79 3.94 8.12 5.51
C LYS A 79 5.23 7.77 6.25
N ASN A 80 5.43 6.49 6.58
CA ASN A 80 6.63 6.04 7.28
C ASN A 80 7.89 6.27 6.44
N GLU A 81 7.88 5.87 5.16
CA GLU A 81 9.01 6.10 4.25
C GLU A 81 9.24 7.58 3.99
N GLY A 82 8.17 8.37 3.83
CA GLY A 82 8.27 9.82 3.75
C GLY A 82 8.96 10.41 4.99
N ALA A 83 8.56 9.98 6.18
CA ALA A 83 9.14 10.44 7.44
C ALA A 83 10.63 10.06 7.56
N LYS A 84 11.02 8.85 7.12
CA LYS A 84 12.43 8.41 7.07
C LYS A 84 13.29 9.29 6.17
N LEU A 85 12.72 9.76 5.06
CA LEU A 85 13.37 10.73 4.16
C LEU A 85 13.37 12.16 4.70
N GLY A 86 12.74 12.43 5.85
CA GLY A 86 12.58 13.77 6.40
C GLY A 86 11.57 14.62 5.63
N ALA A 87 10.63 13.97 4.95
CA ALA A 87 9.54 14.63 4.22
C ALA A 87 8.42 15.03 5.17
N ASN A 88 7.68 16.06 4.76
CA ASN A 88 6.39 16.43 5.34
C ASN A 88 5.26 16.37 4.30
N LEU A 89 5.60 16.12 3.02
CA LEU A 89 4.66 15.87 1.93
C LEU A 89 5.11 14.63 1.14
N VAL A 90 4.16 13.76 0.80
CA VAL A 90 4.33 12.67 -0.15
C VAL A 90 3.29 12.83 -1.26
N VAL A 91 3.75 12.86 -2.51
CA VAL A 91 2.88 12.86 -3.69
C VAL A 91 2.74 11.42 -4.16
N PHE A 92 1.55 10.86 -3.97
CA PHE A 92 1.17 9.56 -4.53
C PHE A 92 0.95 9.75 -6.04
N GLU A 93 1.79 9.12 -6.87
CA GLU A 93 1.74 9.29 -8.32
C GLU A 93 0.97 8.17 -9.02
N GLU A 94 1.28 6.92 -8.69
CA GLU A 94 0.74 5.78 -9.42
C GLU A 94 0.45 4.59 -8.51
N HIS A 95 -0.69 3.96 -8.76
CA HIS A 95 -1.09 2.68 -8.20
C HIS A 95 -1.33 1.73 -9.37
N HIS A 96 -0.61 0.63 -9.38
CA HIS A 96 -0.72 -0.42 -10.38
C HIS A 96 -1.21 -1.70 -9.70
N THR A 97 -2.27 -2.26 -10.25
CA THR A 97 -2.72 -3.60 -9.84
C THR A 97 -2.95 -4.43 -11.09
N SER A 98 -2.30 -5.59 -11.14
CA SER A 98 -2.48 -6.57 -12.21
C SER A 98 -2.76 -7.95 -11.63
N ILE A 99 -3.48 -8.76 -12.39
CA ILE A 99 -3.75 -10.15 -12.04
C ILE A 99 -3.15 -11.02 -13.12
N GLU A 100 -2.08 -11.73 -12.77
CA GLU A 100 -1.49 -12.74 -13.64
C GLU A 100 -2.25 -14.06 -13.47
N ARG A 101 -2.88 -14.49 -14.57
CA ARG A 101 -3.64 -15.74 -14.61
C ARG A 101 -2.80 -16.86 -15.19
N TYR A 102 -2.66 -17.93 -14.41
CA TYR A 102 -1.96 -19.16 -14.77
C TYR A 102 -2.92 -20.34 -14.92
N HIS A 103 -2.66 -21.16 -15.93
CA HIS A 103 -3.41 -22.39 -16.22
C HIS A 103 -2.53 -23.62 -16.02
N PRO A 104 -2.24 -24.04 -14.77
CA PRO A 104 -1.33 -25.15 -14.51
C PRO A 104 -1.84 -26.49 -15.08
N GLN A 105 -3.15 -26.68 -15.18
CA GLN A 105 -3.82 -27.86 -15.73
C GLN A 105 -5.18 -27.45 -16.34
N PRO A 106 -5.75 -28.22 -17.29
CA PRO A 106 -7.10 -27.96 -17.81
C PRO A 106 -8.13 -27.86 -16.67
N GLY A 107 -8.90 -26.76 -16.64
CA GLY A 107 -9.89 -26.51 -15.58
C GLY A 107 -9.32 -25.93 -14.27
N HIS A 108 -8.00 -25.84 -14.11
CA HIS A 108 -7.36 -25.21 -12.96
C HIS A 108 -6.89 -23.80 -13.31
N ILE A 109 -7.36 -22.81 -12.55
CA ILE A 109 -6.97 -21.40 -12.70
C ILE A 109 -6.29 -20.96 -11.41
N THR A 110 -5.11 -20.36 -11.54
CA THR A 110 -4.41 -19.68 -10.46
C THR A 110 -4.26 -18.22 -10.83
N ASP A 111 -4.90 -17.34 -10.07
CA ASP A 111 -4.72 -15.90 -10.19
C ASP A 111 -3.72 -15.43 -9.13
N ILE A 112 -2.70 -14.70 -9.56
CA ILE A 112 -1.71 -14.02 -8.72
C ILE A 112 -1.95 -12.53 -8.87
N SER A 113 -2.20 -11.82 -7.76
CA SER A 113 -2.31 -10.37 -7.81
C SER A 113 -0.98 -9.72 -7.54
N ILE A 114 -0.60 -8.80 -8.40
CA ILE A 114 0.57 -7.94 -8.25
C ILE A 114 0.05 -6.53 -7.94
N HIS A 115 0.58 -5.94 -6.88
CA HIS A 115 0.22 -4.61 -6.40
C HIS A 115 1.50 -3.77 -6.30
N ALA A 116 1.51 -2.59 -6.92
CA ALA A 116 2.64 -1.70 -6.87
C ALA A 116 2.20 -0.24 -6.71
N ILE A 117 2.91 0.49 -5.87
CA ILE A 117 2.69 1.92 -5.63
C ILE A 117 3.97 2.72 -5.83
N TYR A 118 3.81 3.90 -6.41
CA TYR A 118 4.88 4.84 -6.69
C TYR A 118 4.52 6.22 -6.13
N ALA A 119 5.46 6.80 -5.40
CA ALA A 119 5.30 8.12 -4.82
C ALA A 119 6.62 8.88 -4.78
N LYS A 120 6.52 10.19 -4.53
CA LYS A 120 7.66 11.09 -4.37
C LYS A 120 7.56 11.85 -3.05
N ALA A 121 8.68 11.95 -2.36
CA ALA A 121 8.78 12.59 -1.05
C ALA A 121 9.36 14.00 -1.18
N TYR A 122 8.77 14.95 -0.46
CA TYR A 122 9.12 16.36 -0.51
C TYR A 122 9.18 17.02 0.87
N ARG A 123 10.00 18.08 0.98
CA ARG A 123 9.97 19.04 2.07
C ARG A 123 9.36 20.35 1.60
N CYS A 124 8.20 20.69 2.15
CA CYS A 124 7.48 21.91 1.82
C CYS A 124 7.44 22.88 3.01
N PRO A 125 7.37 24.19 2.74
CA PRO A 125 7.02 25.19 3.75
C PRO A 125 5.63 24.90 4.39
N PRO A 126 5.44 25.11 5.70
CA PRO A 126 4.19 24.76 6.40
C PRO A 126 2.92 25.41 5.84
N ASN A 127 3.03 26.65 5.33
CA ASN A 127 1.92 27.36 4.71
C ASN A 127 1.44 26.69 3.41
N LEU A 128 2.37 26.14 2.62
CA LEU A 128 2.06 25.46 1.37
C LEU A 128 1.35 24.12 1.61
N ILE A 129 1.76 23.38 2.64
CA ILE A 129 1.12 22.11 3.02
C ILE A 129 -0.35 22.30 3.37
N LYS A 130 -0.69 23.31 4.18
CA LYS A 130 -2.08 23.57 4.57
C LYS A 130 -2.97 23.82 3.35
N SER A 131 -2.48 24.60 2.38
CA SER A 131 -3.21 24.85 1.13
C SER A 131 -3.36 23.59 0.29
N MET A 132 -2.32 22.75 0.21
CA MET A 132 -2.37 21.48 -0.51
C MET A 132 -3.34 20.49 0.11
N GLU A 133 -3.37 20.40 1.45
CA GLU A 133 -4.28 19.52 2.17
C GLU A 133 -5.75 19.89 1.93
N GLN A 134 -6.05 21.19 1.82
CA GLN A 134 -7.39 21.70 1.51
C GLN A 134 -7.84 21.43 0.06
N LEU A 135 -6.88 21.37 -0.87
CA LEU A 135 -7.10 21.17 -2.31
C LEU A 135 -6.96 19.71 -2.74
N ASN A 136 -6.67 18.82 -1.80
CA ASN A 136 -6.53 17.39 -2.03
C ASN A 136 -7.91 16.75 -2.19
N GLU A 137 -8.57 17.05 -3.32
CA GLU A 137 -9.77 16.35 -3.72
C GLU A 137 -9.44 14.86 -3.92
N TYR A 138 -10.32 14.01 -3.41
CA TYR A 138 -10.16 12.56 -3.45
C TYR A 138 -10.17 12.07 -4.90
N HIS A 139 -9.00 11.85 -5.48
CA HIS A 139 -8.87 11.22 -6.79
C HIS A 139 -8.88 9.68 -6.65
N HIS A 140 -9.44 9.02 -7.66
CA HIS A 140 -9.36 7.56 -7.87
C HIS A 140 -7.94 7.12 -8.23
N ALA A 141 -6.93 7.45 -7.40
CA ALA A 141 -5.56 7.01 -7.60
C ALA A 141 -5.47 5.48 -7.55
N TYR A 142 -6.29 4.85 -6.70
CA TYR A 142 -6.51 3.41 -6.68
C TYR A 142 -7.31 2.98 -7.90
N LYS A 143 -6.61 2.39 -8.87
CA LYS A 143 -7.21 1.79 -10.07
C LYS A 143 -7.69 0.37 -9.77
N ASN A 144 -8.76 -0.04 -10.45
CA ASN A 144 -9.21 -1.43 -10.44
C ASN A 144 -8.15 -2.35 -11.09
N PRO A 145 -8.02 -3.60 -10.62
CA PRO A 145 -7.08 -4.56 -11.17
C PRO A 145 -7.35 -4.88 -12.64
N VAL A 146 -6.28 -5.00 -13.43
CA VAL A 146 -6.33 -5.44 -14.84
C VAL A 146 -5.89 -6.90 -14.92
N ILE A 147 -6.69 -7.75 -15.57
CA ILE A 147 -6.33 -9.17 -15.76
C ILE A 147 -5.39 -9.29 -16.96
N THR A 148 -4.18 -9.78 -16.71
CA THR A 148 -3.20 -10.16 -17.71
C THR A 148 -3.14 -11.69 -17.81
N LYS A 149 -3.38 -12.22 -19.02
CA LYS A 149 -3.22 -13.66 -19.28
C LYS A 149 -1.75 -13.94 -19.59
N ASN A 150 -1.11 -14.80 -18.80
CA ASN A 150 0.17 -15.38 -19.15
C ASN A 150 -0.10 -16.79 -19.73
N ASN A 151 0.39 -17.03 -20.96
CA ASN A 151 0.30 -18.33 -21.65
C ASN A 151 1.34 -19.30 -21.08
#